data_AF-A0A975DLI2-F1
#
_entry.id   AF-A0A975DLI2-F1
#
_cell.length_a   1.000
_cell.length_b   1.000
_cell.length_c   1.000
_cell.angle_alpha   90.00
_cell.angle_beta   90.00
_cell.angle_gamma   90.00
#
_symmetry.space_group_name_H-M   'P 1'
#
loop_
_entity.id
_entity.type
_entity.pdbx_description
1 polymer ?
#
loop_
_entity_poly.entity_id
_entity_poly.type
_entity_poly.pdbx_seq_one_letter_code
_entity_poly.pdbx_strand_id
1 'polypeptide(L)'
;MRAIRLLERFIFGTPLWVFLGGLCAIALVRTGTWYIPNITYSQILAQNPFTNPFEEAKAHYIVWSWLDSFLAWVFGATSPLAFYLLHLGFSLAFIALMITLCLRELPRDEARIALLAFFALPASTTALFWVSYDSLTLLLMALALATRRWRFAPVICGFGLGLQNFEQGALSMVVLFAALALRAHTWTPLPAGPLFALRVLSGTVVGKIALYLVFFLAGMKVNSGRFYYLQSDIALFLAAAALHAHVVVWSTLGTGWLIAVRYADLGRRALPFFLALAGAVMVSAISDDQTRVVAIVAFPLEAVHWVLDRGFLSGVTKPQAALLLLVFLLVPWTWTWGGKPMWSVFPYDVAYVLNALTGWPPIARELLPLWPFR
;
A
#
# COMPACT_ATOMS: atom_id res chain seq x y z
N MET A 1 -9.11 19.86 -25.17
CA MET A 1 -9.63 21.11 -24.57
C MET A 1 -10.97 20.95 -23.84
N ARG A 2 -12.05 20.40 -24.46
CA ARG A 2 -13.36 20.25 -23.77
C ARG A 2 -13.32 19.26 -22.60
N ALA A 3 -12.74 18.07 -22.79
CA ALA A 3 -12.63 17.05 -21.73
C ALA A 3 -11.88 17.55 -20.49
N ILE A 4 -10.73 18.20 -20.67
CA ILE A 4 -9.94 18.79 -19.58
C ILE A 4 -10.78 19.79 -18.76
N ARG A 5 -11.51 20.70 -19.41
CA ARG A 5 -12.40 21.66 -18.71
C ARG A 5 -13.54 20.97 -17.94
N LEU A 6 -14.08 19.87 -18.45
CA LEU A 6 -15.09 19.08 -17.73
C LEU A 6 -14.49 18.43 -16.47
N LEU A 7 -13.29 17.85 -16.59
CA LEU A 7 -12.60 17.24 -15.47
C LEU A 7 -12.14 18.29 -14.44
N GLU A 8 -11.71 19.48 -14.86
CA GLU A 8 -11.44 20.60 -13.94
C GLU A 8 -12.69 20.98 -13.13
N ARG A 9 -13.85 21.10 -13.80
CA ARG A 9 -15.13 21.37 -13.13
C ARG A 9 -15.51 20.23 -12.18
N PHE A 10 -15.29 18.98 -12.58
CA PHE A 10 -15.49 17.83 -11.70
C PHE A 10 -14.59 17.91 -10.46
N ILE A 11 -13.28 18.11 -10.65
CA ILE A 11 -12.29 18.13 -9.55
C ILE A 11 -12.52 19.30 -8.62
N PHE A 12 -12.75 20.53 -9.11
CA PHE A 12 -12.73 21.74 -8.25
C PHE A 12 -14.12 22.35 -8.02
N GLY A 13 -15.06 22.16 -8.96
CA GLY A 13 -16.38 22.79 -8.95
C GLY A 13 -17.48 21.97 -8.27
N THR A 14 -17.32 20.65 -8.14
CA THR A 14 -18.34 19.79 -7.50
C THR A 14 -18.26 19.82 -5.98
N PRO A 15 -19.36 19.52 -5.27
CA PRO A 15 -19.32 19.26 -3.83
C PRO A 15 -18.29 18.17 -3.49
N LEU A 16 -17.64 18.28 -2.32
CA LEU A 16 -16.55 17.38 -1.93
C LEU A 16 -16.96 15.90 -1.94
N TRP A 17 -18.16 15.59 -1.47
CA TRP A 17 -18.67 14.21 -1.43
C TRP A 17 -18.89 13.61 -2.82
N VAL A 18 -19.26 14.42 -3.83
CA VAL A 18 -19.37 13.97 -5.23
C VAL A 18 -18.00 13.63 -5.79
N PHE A 19 -17.02 14.50 -5.55
CA PHE A 19 -15.64 14.29 -5.97
C PHE A 19 -15.04 13.02 -5.33
N LEU A 20 -15.17 12.87 -4.01
CA LEU A 20 -14.70 11.70 -3.28
C LEU A 20 -15.42 10.42 -3.73
N GLY A 21 -16.75 10.46 -3.85
CA GLY A 21 -17.53 9.33 -4.35
C GLY A 21 -17.08 8.90 -5.74
N GLY A 22 -16.79 9.85 -6.64
CA GLY A 22 -16.24 9.56 -7.96
C GLY A 22 -14.84 8.94 -7.91
N LEU A 23 -13.93 9.45 -7.07
CA LEU A 23 -12.60 8.84 -6.92
C LEU A 23 -12.67 7.42 -6.35
N CYS A 24 -13.48 7.18 -5.32
CA CYS A 24 -13.70 5.85 -4.77
C CYS A 24 -14.31 4.88 -5.80
N ALA A 25 -15.28 5.35 -6.59
CA ALA A 25 -15.87 4.55 -7.66
C ALA A 25 -14.85 4.20 -8.75
N ILE A 26 -14.02 5.17 -9.17
CA ILE A 26 -12.94 4.93 -10.14
C ILE A 26 -11.94 3.92 -9.58
N ALA A 27 -11.51 4.08 -8.33
CA ALA A 27 -10.59 3.16 -7.68
C ALA A 27 -11.17 1.73 -7.65
N LEU A 28 -12.43 1.58 -7.21
CA LEU A 28 -13.11 0.29 -7.17
C LEU A 28 -13.28 -0.34 -8.55
N VAL A 29 -13.59 0.41 -9.60
CA VAL A 29 -13.67 -0.14 -10.97
C VAL A 29 -12.29 -0.59 -11.47
N ARG A 30 -11.23 0.13 -11.11
CA ARG A 30 -9.87 -0.15 -11.54
C ARG A 30 -9.21 -1.29 -10.78
N THR A 31 -9.63 -1.55 -9.55
CA THR A 31 -9.08 -2.62 -8.72
C THR A 31 -10.01 -3.81 -8.65
N GLY A 32 -11.29 -3.56 -8.37
CA GLY A 32 -12.17 -4.47 -7.67
C GLY A 32 -11.70 -4.71 -6.24
N THR A 33 -12.15 -5.81 -5.65
CA THR A 33 -11.73 -6.24 -4.31
C THR A 33 -11.38 -7.72 -4.31
N TRP A 34 -10.12 -8.05 -4.08
CA TRP A 34 -9.64 -9.44 -4.06
C TRP A 34 -8.87 -9.73 -2.78
N TYR A 35 -8.65 -11.01 -2.49
CA TYR A 35 -7.80 -11.43 -1.39
C TYR A 35 -6.39 -11.79 -1.89
N ILE A 36 -5.37 -11.65 -1.05
CA ILE A 36 -4.04 -12.15 -1.42
C ILE A 36 -4.04 -13.69 -1.55
N PRO A 37 -3.41 -14.32 -2.56
CA PRO A 37 -3.50 -15.78 -2.77
C PRO A 37 -3.15 -16.66 -1.55
N ASN A 38 -2.37 -16.16 -0.61
CA ASN A 38 -1.97 -16.86 0.61
C ASN A 38 -2.79 -16.48 1.87
N ILE A 39 -3.93 -15.78 1.72
CA ILE A 39 -4.73 -15.30 2.86
C ILE A 39 -5.19 -16.43 3.78
N THR A 40 -5.44 -17.62 3.21
CA THR A 40 -5.87 -18.81 3.95
C THR A 40 -4.83 -19.23 4.98
N TYR A 41 -3.54 -19.07 4.69
CA TYR A 41 -2.48 -19.38 5.66
C TYR A 41 -2.51 -18.40 6.84
N SER A 42 -2.67 -17.11 6.60
CA SER A 42 -2.86 -16.11 7.68
C SER A 42 -4.14 -16.37 8.47
N GLN A 43 -5.22 -16.80 7.81
CA GLN A 43 -6.46 -17.17 8.48
C GLN A 43 -6.29 -18.41 9.39
N ILE A 44 -5.50 -19.41 8.99
CA ILE A 44 -5.17 -20.55 9.86
C ILE A 44 -4.40 -20.07 11.11
N LEU A 45 -3.44 -19.15 10.94
CA LEU A 45 -2.73 -18.55 12.08
C LEU A 45 -3.67 -17.80 13.02
N ALA A 46 -4.70 -17.14 12.50
CA ALA A 46 -5.70 -16.44 13.32
C ALA A 46 -6.52 -17.38 14.21
N GLN A 47 -6.59 -18.69 13.91
CA GLN A 47 -7.27 -19.65 14.80
C GLN A 47 -6.51 -19.85 16.10
N ASN A 48 -5.17 -19.81 16.05
CA ASN A 48 -4.30 -19.82 17.22
C ASN A 48 -2.95 -19.15 16.89
N PRO A 49 -2.80 -17.83 17.18
CA PRO A 49 -1.61 -17.06 16.79
C PRO A 49 -0.37 -17.41 17.62
N PHE A 50 -0.48 -18.33 18.59
CA PHE A 50 0.61 -18.78 19.45
C PHE A 50 1.15 -20.16 19.04
N THR A 51 0.73 -20.67 17.89
CA THR A 51 1.24 -21.92 17.31
C THR A 51 1.67 -21.70 15.88
N ASN A 52 2.72 -22.40 15.43
CA ASN A 52 3.08 -22.47 14.02
C ASN A 52 2.45 -23.74 13.43
N PRO A 53 1.39 -23.64 12.61
CA PRO A 53 0.70 -24.79 12.03
C PRO A 53 1.40 -25.32 10.76
N PHE A 54 2.46 -24.66 10.30
CA PHE A 54 3.12 -25.01 9.04
C PHE A 54 4.30 -25.94 9.28
N GLU A 55 4.30 -27.07 8.59
CA GLU A 55 5.44 -28.00 8.58
C GLU A 55 6.51 -27.55 7.58
N GLU A 56 6.10 -26.93 6.46
CA GLU A 56 7.00 -26.47 5.42
C GLU A 56 7.71 -25.17 5.83
N ALA A 57 9.04 -25.20 5.90
CA ALA A 57 9.85 -24.03 6.22
C ALA A 57 9.58 -22.84 5.29
N LYS A 58 9.27 -23.07 4.01
CA LYS A 58 8.95 -21.99 3.07
C LYS A 58 7.67 -21.23 3.44
N ALA A 59 6.76 -21.79 4.22
CA ALA A 59 5.53 -21.09 4.65
C ALA A 59 5.72 -20.28 5.95
N HIS A 60 6.80 -20.52 6.71
CA HIS A 60 7.05 -19.85 7.98
C HIS A 60 7.17 -18.33 7.85
N TYR A 61 7.50 -17.78 6.67
CA TYR A 61 7.58 -16.33 6.48
C TYR A 61 6.23 -15.64 6.81
N ILE A 62 5.11 -16.35 6.66
CA ILE A 62 3.75 -15.83 6.93
C ILE A 62 3.55 -15.59 8.42
N VAL A 63 4.15 -16.42 9.27
CA VAL A 63 4.09 -16.31 10.75
C VAL A 63 4.69 -14.99 11.24
N TRP A 64 5.63 -14.41 10.47
CA TRP A 64 6.22 -13.10 10.78
C TRP A 64 5.28 -11.91 10.56
N SER A 65 4.08 -12.16 10.04
CA SER A 65 2.94 -11.24 10.07
C SER A 65 1.94 -11.71 11.11
N TRP A 66 2.30 -11.45 12.37
CA TRP A 66 1.63 -12.01 13.51
C TRP A 66 0.49 -11.11 14.02
N LEU A 67 0.68 -9.78 13.98
CA LEU A 67 -0.25 -8.85 14.61
C LEU A 67 -1.65 -8.92 14.00
N ASP A 68 -1.80 -9.05 12.69
CA ASP A 68 -3.11 -9.20 12.05
C ASP A 68 -3.83 -10.48 12.46
N SER A 69 -3.11 -11.60 12.51
CA SER A 69 -3.63 -12.89 12.95
C SER A 69 -4.02 -12.84 14.43
N PHE A 70 -3.22 -12.17 15.26
CA PHE A 70 -3.52 -11.93 16.67
C PHE A 70 -4.77 -11.06 16.85
N LEU A 71 -4.89 -9.96 16.11
CA LEU A 71 -6.09 -9.11 16.17
C LEU A 71 -7.33 -9.87 15.71
N ALA A 72 -7.24 -10.63 14.62
CA ALA A 72 -8.33 -11.48 14.16
C ALA A 72 -8.76 -12.49 15.22
N TRP A 73 -7.81 -13.13 15.91
CA TRP A 73 -8.08 -14.01 17.04
C TRP A 73 -8.79 -13.29 18.19
N VAL A 74 -8.30 -12.11 18.61
CA VAL A 74 -8.90 -11.29 19.68
C VAL A 74 -10.35 -10.90 19.36
N PHE A 75 -10.64 -10.56 18.10
CA PHE A 75 -11.98 -10.19 17.66
C PHE A 75 -12.87 -11.39 17.29
N GLY A 76 -12.36 -12.62 17.37
CA GLY A 76 -13.08 -13.82 16.91
C GLY A 76 -13.30 -13.87 15.39
N ALA A 77 -12.57 -13.08 14.61
CA ALA A 77 -12.65 -12.99 13.16
C ALA A 77 -11.81 -14.08 12.46
N THR A 78 -12.04 -15.35 12.83
CA THR A 78 -11.21 -16.50 12.40
C THR A 78 -11.82 -17.31 11.25
N SER A 79 -13.07 -17.05 10.86
CA SER A 79 -13.67 -17.61 9.65
C SER A 79 -13.18 -16.87 8.40
N PRO A 80 -13.22 -17.47 7.19
CA PRO A 80 -12.74 -16.81 5.98
C PRO A 80 -13.40 -15.45 5.72
N LEU A 81 -14.73 -15.36 5.84
CA LEU A 81 -15.47 -14.12 5.64
C LEU A 81 -15.16 -13.09 6.72
N ALA A 82 -15.16 -13.47 8.00
CA ALA A 82 -14.88 -12.53 9.09
C ALA A 82 -13.44 -12.00 9.03
N PHE A 83 -12.47 -12.86 8.71
CA PHE A 83 -11.07 -12.48 8.51
C PHE A 83 -10.94 -11.50 7.35
N TYR A 84 -11.59 -11.76 6.21
CA TYR A 84 -11.61 -10.84 5.07
C TYR A 84 -12.23 -9.48 5.44
N LEU A 85 -13.41 -9.48 6.09
CA LEU A 85 -14.11 -8.25 6.47
C LEU A 85 -13.30 -7.39 7.45
N LEU A 86 -12.56 -8.02 8.37
CA LEU A 86 -11.64 -7.31 9.26
C LEU A 86 -10.57 -6.55 8.47
N HIS A 87 -9.91 -7.23 7.52
CA HIS A 87 -8.87 -6.63 6.69
C HIS A 87 -9.41 -5.58 5.72
N LEU A 88 -10.60 -5.80 5.17
CA LEU A 88 -11.30 -4.78 4.40
C LEU A 88 -11.58 -3.54 5.26
N GLY A 89 -11.98 -3.75 6.52
CA GLY A 89 -12.10 -2.68 7.52
C GLY A 89 -10.81 -1.89 7.69
N PHE A 90 -9.65 -2.56 7.80
CA PHE A 90 -8.34 -1.90 7.84
C PHE A 90 -8.03 -1.12 6.56
N SER A 91 -8.34 -1.67 5.37
CA SER A 91 -8.15 -0.98 4.09
C SER A 91 -8.98 0.29 4.00
N LEU A 92 -10.26 0.21 4.38
CA LEU A 92 -11.17 1.36 4.38
C LEU A 92 -10.73 2.40 5.42
N ALA A 93 -10.29 1.98 6.60
CA ALA A 93 -9.74 2.87 7.62
C ALA A 93 -8.48 3.59 7.12
N PHE A 94 -7.59 2.90 6.40
CA PHE A 94 -6.40 3.49 5.79
C PHE A 94 -6.77 4.59 4.78
N ILE A 95 -7.69 4.29 3.85
CA ILE A 95 -8.16 5.26 2.85
C ILE A 95 -8.85 6.45 3.52
N ALA A 96 -9.76 6.20 4.46
CA ALA A 96 -10.48 7.24 5.19
C ALA A 96 -9.53 8.15 6.00
N LEU A 97 -8.51 7.57 6.62
CA LEU A 97 -7.49 8.32 7.35
C LEU A 97 -6.67 9.21 6.41
N MET A 98 -6.26 8.70 5.26
CA MET A 98 -5.54 9.50 4.25
C MET A 98 -6.41 10.63 3.69
N ILE A 99 -7.69 10.37 3.42
CA ILE A 99 -8.65 11.41 3.02
C ILE A 99 -8.73 12.50 4.08
N THR A 100 -8.94 12.10 5.34
CA THR A 100 -9.06 13.01 6.48
C THR A 100 -7.78 13.84 6.66
N LEU A 101 -6.62 13.21 6.52
CA LEU A 101 -5.33 13.88 6.65
C LEU A 101 -5.13 14.95 5.58
N CYS A 102 -5.47 14.65 4.32
CA CYS A 102 -5.41 15.62 3.22
C CYS A 102 -6.35 16.80 3.47
N LEU A 103 -7.60 16.53 3.84
CA LEU A 103 -8.61 17.58 4.07
C LEU A 103 -8.30 18.46 5.29
N ARG A 104 -7.62 17.92 6.30
CA ARG A 104 -7.28 18.65 7.54
C ARG A 104 -6.02 19.50 7.38
N GLU A 105 -5.03 19.02 6.65
CA GLU A 105 -3.69 19.65 6.60
C GLU A 105 -3.50 20.57 5.38
N LEU A 106 -4.35 20.46 4.35
CA LEU A 106 -4.19 21.18 3.08
C LEU A 106 -5.38 22.12 2.81
N PRO A 107 -5.15 23.26 2.13
CA PRO A 107 -6.25 24.07 1.61
C PRO A 107 -7.06 23.29 0.56
N ARG A 108 -8.28 23.77 0.27
CA ARG A 108 -9.29 23.02 -0.49
C ARG A 108 -8.82 22.50 -1.86
N ASP A 109 -8.15 23.35 -2.66
CA ASP A 109 -7.75 22.98 -4.02
C ASP A 109 -6.57 22.00 -3.97
N GLU A 110 -5.58 22.24 -3.13
CA GLU A 110 -4.44 21.34 -2.88
C GLU A 110 -4.88 20.00 -2.30
N ALA A 111 -5.86 19.99 -1.39
CA ALA A 111 -6.43 18.76 -0.84
C ALA A 111 -7.06 17.90 -1.94
N ARG A 112 -7.76 18.51 -2.91
CA ARG A 112 -8.36 17.79 -4.05
C ARG A 112 -7.28 17.23 -4.99
N ILE A 113 -6.20 17.98 -5.22
CA ILE A 113 -5.04 17.51 -5.99
C ILE A 113 -4.33 16.36 -5.26
N ALA A 114 -4.13 16.48 -3.94
CA ALA A 114 -3.53 15.45 -3.10
C ALA A 114 -4.35 14.16 -3.08
N LEU A 115 -5.68 14.27 -2.97
CA LEU A 115 -6.59 13.13 -3.04
C LEU A 115 -6.51 12.44 -4.40
N LEU A 116 -6.53 13.21 -5.49
CA LEU A 116 -6.35 12.65 -6.83
C LEU A 116 -4.99 11.95 -6.96
N ALA A 117 -3.93 12.57 -6.48
CA ALA A 117 -2.59 11.98 -6.44
C ALA A 117 -2.59 10.65 -5.66
N PHE A 118 -3.15 10.63 -4.44
CA PHE A 118 -3.24 9.44 -3.60
C PHE A 118 -3.98 8.29 -4.28
N PHE A 119 -5.15 8.54 -4.87
CA PHE A 119 -5.92 7.52 -5.58
C PHE A 119 -5.25 7.06 -6.88
N ALA A 120 -4.39 7.89 -7.48
CA ALA A 120 -3.58 7.57 -8.64
C ALA A 120 -2.27 6.83 -8.30
N LEU A 121 -2.02 6.50 -7.02
CA LEU A 121 -0.87 5.71 -6.55
C LEU A 121 -1.26 4.24 -6.29
N PRO A 122 -0.34 3.29 -6.51
CA PRO A 122 -0.59 1.88 -6.22
C PRO A 122 -0.86 1.59 -4.75
N ALA A 123 -0.36 2.39 -3.81
CA ALA A 123 -0.59 2.15 -2.38
C ALA A 123 -2.08 2.19 -2.00
N SER A 124 -2.86 3.14 -2.54
CA SER A 124 -4.30 3.27 -2.24
C SER A 124 -5.11 2.13 -2.85
N THR A 125 -4.74 1.72 -4.06
CA THR A 125 -5.45 0.71 -4.84
C THR A 125 -5.05 -0.71 -4.41
N THR A 126 -3.82 -0.94 -3.98
CA THR A 126 -3.34 -2.21 -3.41
C THR A 126 -4.10 -2.60 -2.15
N ALA A 127 -4.48 -1.63 -1.31
CA ALA A 127 -5.31 -1.89 -0.13
C ALA A 127 -6.69 -2.47 -0.49
N LEU A 128 -7.20 -2.22 -1.71
CA LEU A 128 -8.45 -2.79 -2.21
C LEU A 128 -8.21 -4.05 -3.04
N PHE A 129 -7.19 -4.03 -3.90
CA PHE A 129 -6.86 -5.13 -4.81
C PHE A 129 -6.40 -6.38 -4.05
N TRP A 130 -5.60 -6.24 -2.99
CA TRP A 130 -5.14 -7.37 -2.17
C TRP A 130 -5.46 -7.13 -0.70
N VAL A 131 -6.75 -7.24 -0.37
CA VAL A 131 -7.23 -7.18 1.02
C VAL A 131 -6.55 -8.29 1.81
N SER A 132 -5.68 -7.90 2.74
CA SER A 132 -4.83 -8.83 3.48
C SER A 132 -4.14 -8.16 4.67
N TYR A 133 -3.18 -8.84 5.29
CA TYR A 133 -2.31 -8.31 6.33
C TYR A 133 -1.59 -6.99 5.93
N ASP A 134 -1.46 -6.69 4.63
CA ASP A 134 -0.91 -5.42 4.14
C ASP A 134 -1.84 -4.21 4.39
N SER A 135 -3.14 -4.44 4.52
CA SER A 135 -4.12 -3.43 4.92
C SER A 135 -3.79 -2.84 6.29
N LEU A 136 -3.40 -3.68 7.25
CA LEU A 136 -2.97 -3.24 8.58
C LEU A 136 -1.61 -2.53 8.52
N THR A 137 -0.67 -3.02 7.71
CA THR A 137 0.62 -2.34 7.48
C THR A 137 0.43 -0.91 6.97
N LEU A 138 -0.37 -0.72 5.92
CA LEU A 138 -0.66 0.60 5.36
C LEU A 138 -1.40 1.50 6.35
N LEU A 139 -2.37 0.95 7.09
CA LEU A 139 -3.06 1.68 8.16
C LEU A 139 -2.08 2.18 9.24
N LEU A 140 -1.16 1.33 9.70
CA LEU A 140 -0.14 1.70 10.69
C LEU A 140 0.81 2.78 10.16
N MET A 141 1.21 2.71 8.88
CA MET A 141 2.01 3.76 8.25
C MET A 141 1.24 5.10 8.17
N ALA A 142 -0.05 5.06 7.80
CA ALA A 142 -0.89 6.26 7.76
C ALA A 142 -1.15 6.84 9.16
N LEU A 143 -1.34 5.99 10.19
CA LEU A 143 -1.45 6.41 11.59
C LEU A 143 -0.18 7.09 12.08
N ALA A 144 1.00 6.56 11.72
CA ALA A 144 2.27 7.20 12.03
C ALA A 144 2.34 8.61 11.41
N LEU A 145 1.96 8.76 10.13
CA LEU A 145 1.91 10.06 9.45
C LEU A 145 0.89 11.03 10.07
N ALA A 146 -0.30 10.54 10.43
CA ALA A 146 -1.35 11.34 11.02
C ALA A 146 -0.98 11.85 12.43
N THR A 147 -0.16 11.09 13.15
CA THR A 147 0.32 11.38 14.51
C THR A 147 1.77 11.85 14.56
N ARG A 148 2.38 12.20 13.42
CA ARG A 148 3.80 12.58 13.28
C ARG A 148 4.28 13.70 14.21
N ARG A 149 3.36 14.57 14.67
CA ARG A 149 3.66 15.66 15.60
C ARG A 149 3.82 15.17 17.05
N TRP A 150 3.29 13.99 17.38
CA TRP A 150 3.35 13.42 18.72
C TRP A 150 4.67 12.65 18.90
N ARG A 151 5.25 12.72 20.10
CA ARG A 151 6.58 12.14 20.36
C ARG A 151 6.57 10.62 20.30
N PHE A 152 5.54 9.99 20.88
CA PHE A 152 5.50 8.53 21.10
C PHE A 152 4.59 7.78 20.12
N ALA A 153 3.55 8.41 19.57
CA ALA A 153 2.63 7.71 18.67
C ALA A 153 3.30 7.11 17.41
N PRO A 154 4.25 7.79 16.74
CA PRO A 154 5.00 7.16 15.64
C PRO A 154 5.81 5.93 16.09
N VAL A 155 6.33 5.93 17.33
CA VAL A 155 7.05 4.78 17.90
C VAL A 155 6.09 3.62 18.14
N ILE A 156 4.88 3.89 18.65
CA ILE A 156 3.83 2.86 18.85
C ILE A 156 3.38 2.27 17.51
N CYS A 157 3.17 3.12 16.49
CA CYS A 157 2.84 2.64 15.14
C CYS A 157 3.98 1.80 14.56
N GLY A 158 5.23 2.24 14.75
CA GLY A 158 6.42 1.46 14.42
C GLY A 158 6.44 0.11 15.12
N PHE A 159 6.17 0.06 16.42
CA PHE A 159 6.07 -1.19 17.17
C PHE A 159 5.06 -2.16 16.55
N GLY A 160 3.88 -1.65 16.17
CA GLY A 160 2.90 -2.41 15.40
C GLY A 160 3.45 -2.93 14.06
N LEU A 161 4.17 -2.10 13.30
CA LEU A 161 4.82 -2.51 12.05
C LEU A 161 5.86 -3.61 12.27
N GLY A 162 6.59 -3.58 13.39
CA GLY A 162 7.55 -4.63 13.77
C GLY A 162 6.90 -5.99 14.05
N LEU A 163 5.68 -5.98 14.63
CA LEU A 163 4.87 -7.18 14.85
C LEU A 163 4.14 -7.65 13.57
N GLN A 164 3.94 -6.75 12.61
CA GLN A 164 3.10 -6.97 11.43
C GLN A 164 3.88 -7.29 10.14
N ASN A 165 4.79 -6.42 9.72
CA ASN A 165 5.56 -6.62 8.50
C ASN A 165 6.87 -5.82 8.61
N PHE A 166 7.80 -6.36 9.41
CA PHE A 166 9.04 -5.69 9.75
C PHE A 166 9.83 -5.24 8.51
N GLU A 167 9.95 -6.09 7.48
CA GLU A 167 10.79 -5.81 6.32
C GLU A 167 10.26 -4.59 5.54
N GLN A 168 8.96 -4.55 5.24
CA GLN A 168 8.36 -3.39 4.56
C GLN A 168 8.30 -2.15 5.46
N GLY A 169 7.98 -2.34 6.75
CA GLY A 169 7.95 -1.27 7.74
C GLY A 169 9.31 -0.60 7.94
N ALA A 170 10.38 -1.39 8.04
CA ALA A 170 11.73 -0.88 8.20
C ALA A 170 12.24 -0.24 6.90
N LEU A 171 12.09 -0.92 5.77
CA LEU A 171 12.60 -0.46 4.48
C LEU A 171 11.93 0.86 4.04
N SER A 172 10.62 0.98 4.22
CA SER A 172 9.90 2.23 3.93
C SER A 172 10.43 3.42 4.74
N MET A 173 10.73 3.22 6.04
CA MET A 173 11.26 4.27 6.90
C MET A 173 12.73 4.57 6.60
N VAL A 174 13.54 3.59 6.19
CA VAL A 174 14.91 3.81 5.71
C VAL A 174 14.93 4.64 4.43
N VAL A 175 14.07 4.31 3.47
CA VAL A 175 13.90 5.06 2.22
C VAL A 175 13.47 6.51 2.51
N LEU A 176 12.45 6.69 3.36
CA LEU A 176 12.00 8.03 3.76
C LEU A 176 13.11 8.80 4.51
N PHE A 177 13.81 8.16 5.45
CA PHE A 177 14.90 8.78 6.20
C PHE A 177 16.01 9.25 5.27
N ALA A 178 16.43 8.44 4.30
CA ALA A 178 17.46 8.81 3.34
C ALA A 178 17.06 10.06 2.54
N ALA A 179 15.82 10.11 2.02
CA ALA A 179 15.32 11.29 1.32
C ALA A 179 15.31 12.55 2.20
N LEU A 180 14.82 12.42 3.44
CA LEU A 180 14.72 13.54 4.39
C LEU A 180 16.08 14.04 4.87
N ALA A 181 17.03 13.13 5.12
CA ALA A 181 18.38 13.46 5.55
C ALA A 181 19.15 14.18 4.43
N LEU A 182 19.09 13.66 3.21
CA LEU A 182 19.71 14.31 2.03
C LEU A 182 19.07 15.66 1.70
N ARG A 183 17.78 15.85 2.01
CA ARG A 183 17.05 17.12 1.80
C ARG A 183 17.27 18.14 2.92
N ALA A 184 17.82 17.76 4.09
CA ALA A 184 17.88 18.60 5.30
C ALA A 184 18.55 19.97 5.11
N HIS A 185 19.36 20.13 4.06
CA HIS A 185 20.03 21.39 3.71
C HIS A 185 19.23 22.29 2.75
N THR A 186 17.97 21.97 2.45
CA THR A 186 17.12 22.74 1.53
C THR A 186 15.96 23.47 2.23
N TRP A 187 15.49 24.55 1.61
CA TRP A 187 14.78 25.65 2.28
C TRP A 187 13.25 25.47 2.45
N THR A 188 12.66 24.34 2.01
CA THR A 188 11.21 24.14 2.07
C THR A 188 10.85 23.10 3.13
N PRO A 189 10.09 23.46 4.17
CA PRO A 189 9.71 22.52 5.22
C PRO A 189 8.75 21.47 4.66
N LEU A 190 9.07 20.20 4.91
CA LEU A 190 8.20 19.07 4.63
C LEU A 190 7.26 18.77 5.81
N PRO A 191 6.17 18.02 5.57
CA PRO A 191 5.26 17.58 6.64
C PRO A 191 5.93 16.76 7.74
N ALA A 192 7.04 16.07 7.42
CA ALA A 192 7.81 15.26 8.34
C ALA A 192 9.31 15.52 8.18
N GLY A 193 10.05 15.44 9.29
CA GLY A 193 11.52 15.52 9.31
C GLY A 193 12.19 14.16 9.54
N PRO A 194 13.52 14.05 9.43
CA PRO A 194 14.23 12.77 9.56
C PRO A 194 14.02 12.09 10.91
N LEU A 195 13.82 12.86 11.99
CA LEU A 195 13.52 12.32 13.32
C LEU A 195 12.19 11.55 13.37
N PHE A 196 11.22 11.90 12.52
CA PHE A 196 9.97 11.14 12.42
C PHE A 196 10.24 9.72 11.92
N ALA A 197 10.99 9.58 10.82
CA ALA A 197 11.34 8.27 10.26
C ALA A 197 12.14 7.43 11.27
N LEU A 198 13.09 8.03 12.00
CA LEU A 198 13.83 7.35 13.07
C LEU A 198 12.94 6.87 14.22
N ARG A 199 11.92 7.65 14.62
CA ARG A 199 10.97 7.23 15.66
C ARG A 199 10.12 6.03 15.24
N VAL A 200 9.65 6.01 13.99
CA VAL A 200 8.92 4.85 13.47
C VAL A 200 9.86 3.64 13.38
N LEU A 201 11.06 3.83 12.81
CA LEU A 201 12.05 2.75 12.65
C LEU A 201 12.48 2.15 14.01
N SER A 202 12.69 2.97 15.05
CA SER A 202 13.01 2.46 16.37
C SER A 202 11.88 1.63 16.95
N GLY A 203 10.63 2.08 16.80
CA GLY A 203 9.44 1.29 17.12
C GLY A 203 9.44 -0.04 16.38
N THR A 204 9.66 -0.03 15.06
CA THR A 204 9.68 -1.22 14.20
C THR A 204 10.72 -2.25 14.65
N VAL A 205 11.91 -1.81 15.03
CA VAL A 205 12.95 -2.70 15.58
C VAL A 205 12.52 -3.30 16.92
N VAL A 206 12.01 -2.48 17.85
CA VAL A 206 11.53 -2.96 19.16
C VAL A 206 10.35 -3.94 18.99
N GLY A 207 9.44 -3.66 18.07
CA GLY A 207 8.33 -4.55 17.72
C GLY A 207 8.81 -5.91 17.20
N LYS A 208 9.83 -5.92 16.33
CA LYS A 208 10.42 -7.17 15.85
C LYS A 208 11.05 -7.98 16.98
N ILE A 209 11.77 -7.33 17.90
CA ILE A 209 12.34 -8.00 19.09
C ILE A 209 11.22 -8.59 19.95
N ALA A 210 10.14 -7.84 20.19
CA ALA A 210 8.98 -8.33 20.92
C ALA A 210 8.33 -9.54 20.22
N LEU A 211 8.24 -9.53 18.88
CA LEU A 211 7.73 -10.67 18.11
C LEU A 211 8.58 -11.94 18.32
N TYR A 212 9.92 -11.81 18.30
CA TYR A 212 10.80 -12.93 18.63
C TYR A 212 10.54 -13.47 20.05
N LEU A 213 10.33 -12.57 21.02
CA LEU A 213 10.02 -12.97 22.39
C LEU A 213 8.67 -13.70 22.47
N VAL A 214 7.65 -13.26 21.73
CA VAL A 214 6.36 -13.97 21.62
C VAL A 214 6.59 -15.39 21.11
N PHE A 215 7.34 -15.56 20.02
CA PHE A 215 7.64 -16.89 19.48
C PHE A 215 8.39 -17.77 20.46
N PHE A 216 9.38 -17.21 21.16
CA PHE A 216 10.16 -17.93 22.16
C PHE A 216 9.28 -18.40 23.33
N LEU A 217 8.49 -17.50 23.91
CA LEU A 217 7.63 -17.79 25.07
C LEU A 217 6.49 -18.76 24.71
N ALA A 218 5.97 -18.68 23.49
CA ALA A 218 4.96 -19.60 22.98
C ALA A 218 5.53 -20.96 22.52
N GLY A 219 6.85 -21.14 22.52
CA GLY A 219 7.50 -22.36 22.01
C GLY A 219 7.32 -22.55 20.50
N MET A 220 7.08 -21.49 19.74
CA MET A 220 6.87 -21.53 18.29
C MET A 220 8.20 -21.79 17.58
N LYS A 221 8.24 -22.87 16.79
CA LYS A 221 9.39 -23.18 15.93
C LYS A 221 9.24 -22.46 14.60
N VAL A 222 9.89 -21.31 14.44
CA VAL A 222 9.89 -20.52 13.20
C VAL A 222 11.31 -20.48 12.65
N ASN A 223 11.65 -21.46 11.80
CA ASN A 223 13.03 -21.70 11.35
C ASN A 223 13.45 -20.90 10.11
N SER A 224 12.54 -20.10 9.55
CA SER A 224 12.71 -19.44 8.26
C SER A 224 11.87 -18.17 8.21
N GLY A 225 12.44 -17.14 7.60
CA GLY A 225 11.78 -15.85 7.39
C GLY A 225 11.81 -15.43 5.92
N ARG A 226 11.41 -14.20 5.64
CA ARG A 226 11.39 -13.65 4.27
C ARG A 226 12.76 -13.66 3.59
N PHE A 227 13.84 -13.54 4.36
CA PHE A 227 15.20 -13.64 3.82
C PHE A 227 15.54 -15.06 3.35
N TYR A 228 15.08 -16.11 4.07
CA TYR A 228 15.25 -17.49 3.63
C TYR A 228 14.49 -17.74 2.33
N TYR A 229 13.24 -17.29 2.25
CA TYR A 229 12.42 -17.35 1.02
C TYR A 229 13.09 -16.60 -0.14
N LEU A 230 13.63 -15.40 0.12
CA LEU A 230 14.39 -14.67 -0.89
C LEU A 230 15.61 -15.45 -1.36
N GLN A 231 16.41 -16.01 -0.46
CA GLN A 231 17.61 -16.76 -0.85
C GLN A 231 17.29 -17.97 -1.72
N SER A 232 16.18 -18.68 -1.47
CA SER A 232 15.78 -19.82 -2.28
C SER A 232 15.30 -19.46 -3.68
N ASP A 233 14.80 -18.24 -3.87
CA ASP A 233 14.07 -17.86 -5.09
C ASP A 233 14.63 -16.58 -5.77
N ILE A 234 15.76 -16.04 -5.31
CA ILE A 234 16.33 -14.77 -5.82
C ILE A 234 16.63 -14.80 -7.32
N ALA A 235 17.13 -15.93 -7.85
CA ALA A 235 17.41 -16.07 -9.27
C ALA A 235 16.13 -15.97 -10.10
N LEU A 236 15.02 -16.54 -9.61
CA LEU A 236 13.71 -16.44 -10.24
C LEU A 236 13.19 -15.00 -10.22
N PHE A 237 13.30 -14.30 -9.09
CA PHE A 237 12.84 -12.92 -8.96
C PHE A 237 13.64 -11.96 -9.86
N LEU A 238 14.96 -12.11 -9.91
CA LEU A 238 15.83 -11.33 -10.79
C LEU A 238 15.49 -11.58 -12.26
N ALA A 239 15.26 -12.84 -12.65
CA ALA A 239 14.86 -13.19 -14.02
C ALA A 239 13.50 -12.59 -14.37
N ALA A 240 12.49 -12.72 -13.50
CA ALA A 240 11.16 -12.15 -13.70
C ALA A 240 11.20 -10.63 -13.84
N ALA A 241 11.97 -9.95 -12.98
CA ALA A 241 12.15 -8.51 -13.02
C ALA A 241 12.89 -8.05 -14.29
N ALA A 242 13.95 -8.76 -14.71
CA ALA A 242 14.71 -8.41 -15.90
C ALA A 242 13.89 -8.62 -17.18
N LEU A 243 13.21 -9.76 -17.32
CA LEU A 243 12.42 -10.09 -18.52
C LEU A 243 11.18 -9.18 -18.68
N HIS A 244 10.64 -8.65 -17.57
CA HIS A 244 9.44 -7.82 -17.56
C HIS A 244 9.68 -6.42 -16.98
N ALA A 245 10.90 -5.89 -17.08
CA ALA A 245 11.32 -4.65 -16.43
C ALA A 245 10.39 -3.45 -16.73
N HIS A 246 9.90 -3.34 -17.96
CA HIS A 246 8.99 -2.26 -18.37
C HIS A 246 7.65 -2.30 -17.62
N VAL A 247 7.04 -3.47 -17.46
CA VAL A 247 5.78 -3.63 -16.71
C VAL A 247 6.03 -3.48 -15.23
N VAL A 248 7.11 -4.07 -14.71
CA VAL A 248 7.50 -3.97 -13.31
C VAL A 248 7.67 -2.50 -12.91
N VAL A 249 8.53 -1.76 -13.61
CA VAL A 249 8.79 -0.33 -13.35
C VAL A 249 7.54 0.52 -13.56
N TRP A 250 6.75 0.28 -14.60
CA TRP A 250 5.49 1.00 -14.78
C TRP A 250 4.55 0.79 -13.58
N SER A 251 4.38 -0.47 -13.16
CA SER A 251 3.44 -0.85 -12.11
C SER A 251 3.82 -0.34 -10.71
N THR A 252 5.08 0.00 -10.45
CA THR A 252 5.51 0.50 -9.12
C THR A 252 4.87 1.83 -8.74
N LEU A 253 4.51 2.66 -9.72
CA LEU A 253 3.82 3.94 -9.51
C LEU A 253 2.54 4.07 -10.35
N GLY A 254 2.34 3.25 -11.37
CA GLY A 254 1.22 3.37 -12.31
C GLY A 254 1.13 4.79 -12.88
N THR A 255 -0.05 5.40 -12.79
CA THR A 255 -0.21 6.81 -13.22
C THR A 255 0.49 7.83 -12.33
N GLY A 256 0.97 7.41 -11.15
CA GLY A 256 1.84 8.20 -10.27
C GLY A 256 3.16 8.62 -10.92
N TRP A 257 3.61 7.95 -12.00
CA TRP A 257 4.75 8.42 -12.79
C TRP A 257 4.56 9.84 -13.35
N LEU A 258 3.32 10.28 -13.61
CA LEU A 258 3.07 11.67 -14.02
C LEU A 258 3.32 12.67 -12.89
N ILE A 259 3.04 12.26 -11.66
CA ILE A 259 3.34 13.06 -10.46
C ILE A 259 4.85 13.13 -10.27
N ALA A 260 5.56 12.02 -10.47
CA ALA A 260 7.02 11.98 -10.46
C ALA A 260 7.62 12.95 -11.49
N VAL A 261 7.17 12.91 -12.75
CA VAL A 261 7.62 13.85 -13.80
C VAL A 261 7.37 15.30 -13.36
N ARG A 262 6.18 15.62 -12.87
CA ARG A 262 5.87 16.98 -12.37
C ARG A 262 6.74 17.38 -11.17
N TYR A 263 7.08 16.43 -10.30
CA TYR A 263 7.96 16.66 -9.15
C TYR A 263 9.41 16.90 -9.58
N ALA A 264 9.85 16.33 -10.70
CA ALA A 264 11.18 16.56 -11.28
C ALA A 264 11.42 18.01 -11.72
N ASP A 265 10.36 18.78 -12.03
CA ASP A 265 10.47 20.21 -12.34
C ASP A 265 11.04 21.04 -11.17
N LEU A 266 11.05 20.50 -9.94
CA LEU A 266 11.75 21.12 -8.80
C LEU A 266 13.28 21.05 -8.94
N GLY A 267 13.78 20.40 -10.01
CA GLY A 267 15.20 20.29 -10.34
C GLY A 267 15.98 19.56 -9.26
N ARG A 268 17.12 20.14 -8.85
CA ARG A 268 17.99 19.55 -7.81
C ARG A 268 17.30 19.32 -6.47
N ARG A 269 16.20 20.04 -6.18
CA ARG A 269 15.43 19.84 -4.94
C ARG A 269 14.68 18.51 -4.93
N ALA A 270 14.41 17.92 -6.09
CA ALA A 270 13.77 16.62 -6.20
C ALA A 270 14.75 15.44 -6.12
N LEU A 271 16.05 15.67 -6.28
CA LEU A 271 17.05 14.60 -6.34
C LEU A 271 17.04 13.66 -5.11
N PRO A 272 16.96 14.14 -3.86
CA PRO A 272 16.86 13.26 -2.69
C PRO A 272 15.68 12.28 -2.76
N PHE A 273 14.54 12.74 -3.25
CA PHE A 273 13.35 11.91 -3.43
C PHE A 273 13.61 10.83 -4.50
N PHE A 274 14.16 11.20 -5.66
CA PHE A 274 14.40 10.23 -6.74
C PHE A 274 15.46 9.18 -6.40
N LEU A 275 16.50 9.55 -5.66
CA LEU A 275 17.49 8.58 -5.17
C LEU A 275 16.84 7.57 -4.22
N ALA A 276 16.01 8.04 -3.30
CA ALA A 276 15.27 7.17 -2.39
C ALA A 276 14.24 6.29 -3.12
N LEU A 277 13.48 6.87 -4.06
CA LEU A 277 12.53 6.15 -4.89
C LEU A 277 13.22 5.08 -5.75
N ALA A 278 14.38 5.38 -6.34
CA ALA A 278 15.17 4.39 -7.06
C ALA A 278 15.54 3.20 -6.15
N GLY A 279 15.96 3.47 -4.90
CA GLY A 279 16.18 2.43 -3.90
C GLY A 279 14.94 1.59 -3.61
N ALA A 280 13.76 2.22 -3.48
CA ALA A 280 12.49 1.50 -3.30
C ALA A 280 12.11 0.67 -4.53
N VAL A 281 12.32 1.19 -5.74
CA VAL A 281 12.04 0.47 -7.00
C VAL A 281 12.96 -0.75 -7.15
N MET A 282 14.22 -0.68 -6.71
CA MET A 282 15.13 -1.83 -6.74
C MET A 282 14.63 -3.02 -5.91
N VAL A 283 13.73 -2.82 -4.95
CA VAL A 283 13.09 -3.90 -4.18
C VAL A 283 12.24 -4.80 -5.09
N SER A 284 11.71 -4.27 -6.19
CA SER A 284 10.98 -5.08 -7.18
C SER A 284 11.82 -6.20 -7.79
N ALA A 285 13.14 -6.03 -7.87
CA ALA A 285 14.04 -7.04 -8.43
C ALA A 285 14.20 -8.27 -7.52
N ILE A 286 13.87 -8.12 -6.24
CA ILE A 286 14.02 -9.16 -5.20
C ILE A 286 12.68 -9.52 -4.55
N SER A 287 11.57 -9.17 -5.19
CA SER A 287 10.22 -9.49 -4.73
C SER A 287 9.46 -10.23 -5.82
N ASP A 288 8.74 -11.28 -5.43
CA ASP A 288 7.81 -11.94 -6.33
C ASP A 288 6.58 -11.07 -6.59
N ASP A 289 6.09 -10.35 -5.57
CA ASP A 289 5.00 -9.40 -5.72
C ASP A 289 5.57 -7.98 -5.87
N GLN A 290 5.90 -7.62 -7.11
CA GLN A 290 6.66 -6.40 -7.38
C GLN A 290 5.85 -5.14 -7.08
N THR A 291 4.58 -5.10 -7.53
CA THR A 291 3.76 -3.90 -7.34
C THR A 291 3.40 -3.72 -5.87
N ARG A 292 2.93 -4.76 -5.18
CA ARG A 292 2.49 -4.64 -3.77
C ARG A 292 3.60 -4.15 -2.87
N VAL A 293 4.76 -4.80 -2.97
CA VAL A 293 5.87 -4.55 -2.06
C VAL A 293 6.42 -3.15 -2.29
N VAL A 294 6.62 -2.72 -3.54
CA VAL A 294 7.11 -1.37 -3.82
C VAL A 294 6.08 -0.31 -3.42
N ALA A 295 4.79 -0.53 -3.68
CA ALA A 295 3.73 0.39 -3.28
C ALA A 295 3.74 0.68 -1.78
N ILE A 296 3.88 -0.37 -0.96
CA ILE A 296 3.92 -0.22 0.51
C ILE A 296 5.24 0.42 0.96
N VAL A 297 6.37 0.01 0.36
CA VAL A 297 7.69 0.55 0.71
C VAL A 297 7.82 2.04 0.35
N ALA A 298 7.31 2.44 -0.81
CA ALA A 298 7.37 3.81 -1.30
C ALA A 298 6.29 4.72 -0.68
N PHE A 299 5.21 4.17 -0.14
CA PHE A 299 4.07 4.95 0.36
C PHE A 299 4.45 6.10 1.31
N PRO A 300 5.28 5.91 2.37
CA PRO A 300 5.64 7.03 3.25
C PRO A 300 6.43 8.14 2.53
N LEU A 301 7.28 7.77 1.57
CA LEU A 301 8.04 8.71 0.74
C LEU A 301 7.09 9.54 -0.13
N GLU A 302 6.18 8.88 -0.85
CA GLU A 302 5.16 9.52 -1.70
C GLU A 302 4.19 10.37 -0.90
N ALA A 303 3.75 9.88 0.26
CA ALA A 303 2.85 10.61 1.13
C ALA A 303 3.46 11.93 1.61
N VAL A 304 4.73 11.91 2.04
CA VAL A 304 5.42 13.11 2.54
C VAL A 304 5.76 14.09 1.42
N HIS A 305 6.21 13.60 0.26
CA HIS A 305 6.72 14.46 -0.82
C HIS A 305 5.68 14.86 -1.86
N TRP A 306 4.62 14.07 -2.08
CA TRP A 306 3.61 14.34 -3.10
C TRP A 306 2.25 14.65 -2.51
N VAL A 307 1.77 13.81 -1.58
CA VAL A 307 0.38 13.91 -1.10
C VAL A 307 0.22 14.98 -0.03
N LEU A 308 1.22 15.21 0.83
CA LEU A 308 1.12 16.15 1.95
C LEU A 308 2.04 17.38 1.79
N ASP A 309 2.90 17.44 0.77
CA ASP A 309 3.76 18.59 0.50
C ASP A 309 2.96 19.73 -0.14
N ARG A 310 2.48 20.67 0.69
CA ARG A 310 1.77 21.87 0.23
C ARG A 310 2.58 22.71 -0.77
N GLY A 311 3.90 22.76 -0.61
CA GLY A 311 4.78 23.52 -1.51
C GLY A 311 4.79 22.94 -2.91
N PHE A 312 4.81 21.61 -3.01
CA PHE A 312 4.66 20.91 -4.29
C PHE A 312 3.25 21.07 -4.86
N LEU A 313 2.21 20.79 -4.06
CA LEU A 313 0.81 20.77 -4.52
C LEU A 313 0.33 22.13 -5.02
N SER A 314 0.76 23.22 -4.38
CA SER A 314 0.40 24.58 -4.83
C SER A 314 1.00 24.94 -6.19
N GLY A 315 2.05 24.23 -6.63
CA GLY A 315 2.61 24.32 -7.97
C GLY A 315 1.87 23.51 -9.04
N VAL A 316 0.89 22.67 -8.68
CA VAL A 316 0.13 21.86 -9.63
C VAL A 316 -1.09 22.65 -10.10
N THR A 317 -1.14 22.94 -11.40
CA THR A 317 -2.23 23.70 -12.00
C THR A 317 -3.50 22.86 -12.19
N LYS A 318 -4.67 23.50 -12.29
CA LYS A 318 -5.96 22.81 -12.54
C LYS A 318 -5.94 21.95 -13.82
N PRO A 319 -5.38 22.42 -14.97
CA PRO A 319 -5.25 21.59 -16.15
C PRO A 319 -4.35 20.35 -15.94
N GLN A 320 -3.28 20.46 -15.16
CA GLN A 320 -2.41 19.33 -14.84
C GLN A 320 -3.13 18.28 -13.99
N ALA A 321 -3.90 18.71 -12.98
CA ALA A 321 -4.74 17.81 -12.18
C ALA A 321 -5.81 17.12 -13.05
N ALA A 322 -6.47 17.87 -13.94
CA ALA A 322 -7.43 17.29 -14.88
C ALA A 322 -6.78 16.31 -15.88
N LEU A 323 -5.55 16.58 -16.33
CA LEU A 323 -4.79 15.66 -17.16
C LEU A 323 -4.43 14.38 -16.40
N LEU A 324 -4.00 14.49 -15.13
CA LEU A 324 -3.76 13.32 -14.28
C LEU A 324 -5.02 12.46 -14.15
N LEU A 325 -6.18 13.07 -13.88
CA LEU A 325 -7.45 12.34 -13.81
C LEU A 325 -7.81 11.71 -15.17
N LEU A 326 -7.59 12.41 -16.28
CA LEU A 326 -7.86 11.85 -17.61
C LEU A 326 -7.00 10.61 -17.87
N VAL A 327 -5.70 10.68 -17.59
CA VAL A 327 -4.79 9.54 -17.77
C VAL A 327 -5.14 8.41 -16.80
N PHE A 328 -5.49 8.75 -15.56
CA PHE A 328 -5.99 7.80 -14.56
C PHE A 328 -7.33 7.16 -14.94
N LEU A 329 -8.12 7.75 -15.84
CA LEU A 329 -9.32 7.10 -16.37
C LEU A 329 -9.00 6.20 -17.58
N LEU A 330 -8.06 6.60 -18.43
CA LEU A 330 -7.83 5.97 -19.72
C LEU A 330 -6.80 4.84 -19.71
N VAL A 331 -5.70 5.00 -18.97
CA VAL A 331 -4.63 4.01 -18.97
C VAL A 331 -5.06 2.84 -18.11
N PRO A 332 -5.00 1.57 -18.55
CA PRO A 332 -5.36 0.44 -17.71
C PRO A 332 -4.40 0.31 -16.52
N TRP A 333 -4.94 -0.08 -15.36
CA TRP A 333 -4.11 -0.34 -14.19
C TRP A 333 -3.56 -1.76 -14.26
N THR A 334 -2.30 -1.93 -13.86
CA THR A 334 -1.62 -3.23 -13.86
C THR A 334 -0.88 -3.42 -12.55
N TRP A 335 -1.16 -4.52 -11.86
CA TRP A 335 -0.25 -5.07 -10.84
C TRP A 335 0.71 -6.04 -11.51
N THR A 336 1.87 -6.24 -10.93
CA THR A 336 2.85 -7.22 -11.40
C THR A 336 3.14 -8.19 -10.28
N TRP A 337 2.91 -9.47 -10.56
CA TRP A 337 3.21 -10.59 -9.68
C TRP A 337 3.92 -11.68 -10.48
N GLY A 338 5.09 -12.12 -10.02
CA GLY A 338 5.97 -13.05 -10.73
C GLY A 338 6.38 -12.52 -12.11
N GLY A 339 6.50 -11.20 -12.27
CA GLY A 339 6.76 -10.55 -13.57
C GLY A 339 5.56 -10.52 -14.52
N LYS A 340 4.40 -11.06 -14.13
CA LYS A 340 3.20 -11.10 -14.96
C LYS A 340 2.23 -9.97 -14.61
N PRO A 341 1.63 -9.29 -15.61
CA PRO A 341 0.61 -8.30 -15.37
C PRO A 341 -0.68 -8.97 -14.86
N MET A 342 -1.19 -8.46 -13.75
CA MET A 342 -2.48 -8.76 -13.16
C MET A 342 -3.39 -7.55 -13.37
N TRP A 343 -4.58 -7.80 -13.90
CA TRP A 343 -5.56 -6.76 -14.26
C TRP A 343 -6.58 -6.57 -13.14
N SER A 344 -7.43 -5.54 -13.27
CA SER A 344 -8.57 -5.32 -12.37
C SER A 344 -9.36 -6.61 -12.16
N VAL A 345 -9.69 -6.92 -10.91
CA VAL A 345 -10.58 -8.04 -10.58
C VAL A 345 -12.05 -7.62 -10.57
N PHE A 346 -12.37 -6.34 -10.78
CA PHE A 346 -13.75 -5.84 -10.77
C PHE A 346 -14.69 -6.61 -11.71
N PRO A 347 -14.30 -7.01 -12.95
CA PRO A 347 -15.17 -7.84 -13.78
C PRO A 347 -15.51 -9.19 -13.14
N TYR A 348 -14.58 -9.78 -12.39
CA TYR A 348 -14.84 -11.00 -11.62
C TYR A 348 -15.82 -10.70 -10.49
N ASP A 349 -15.63 -9.64 -9.72
CA ASP A 349 -16.55 -9.24 -8.65
C ASP A 349 -17.99 -9.09 -9.17
N VAL A 350 -18.16 -8.43 -10.32
CA VAL A 350 -19.47 -8.29 -10.99
C VAL A 350 -20.02 -9.65 -11.40
N ALA A 351 -19.20 -10.51 -12.03
CA ALA A 351 -19.64 -11.84 -12.45
C ALA A 351 -20.08 -12.70 -11.25
N TYR A 352 -19.37 -12.62 -10.13
CA TYR A 352 -19.72 -13.33 -8.90
C TYR A 352 -21.02 -12.82 -8.28
N VAL A 353 -21.20 -11.50 -8.17
CA VAL A 353 -22.46 -10.93 -7.68
C VAL A 353 -23.63 -11.32 -8.58
N LEU A 354 -23.46 -11.25 -9.90
CA LEU A 354 -24.50 -11.67 -10.85
C LEU A 354 -24.79 -13.17 -10.76
N ASN A 355 -23.77 -14.02 -10.63
CA ASN A 355 -23.94 -15.46 -10.44
C ASN A 355 -24.69 -15.76 -9.13
N ALA A 356 -24.35 -15.09 -8.03
CA ALA A 356 -25.03 -15.25 -6.76
C ALA A 356 -26.52 -14.83 -6.82
N LEU A 357 -26.84 -13.79 -7.59
CA LEU A 357 -28.20 -13.26 -7.71
C LEU A 357 -29.06 -14.00 -8.76
N THR A 358 -28.45 -14.48 -9.85
CA THR A 358 -29.17 -14.96 -11.04
C THR A 358 -28.78 -16.37 -11.49
N GLY A 359 -27.71 -16.93 -10.94
CA GLY A 359 -27.08 -18.17 -11.43
C GLY A 359 -26.23 -18.00 -12.69
N TRP A 360 -26.15 -16.80 -13.28
CA TRP A 360 -25.42 -16.51 -14.51
C TRP A 360 -24.41 -15.36 -14.34
N PRO A 361 -23.20 -15.43 -14.94
CA PRO A 361 -22.68 -16.54 -15.75
C PRO A 361 -22.27 -17.74 -14.87
N PRO A 362 -22.24 -18.97 -15.40
CA PRO A 362 -21.70 -20.12 -14.66
C PRO A 362 -20.21 -19.89 -14.40
N ILE A 363 -19.81 -19.87 -13.13
CA ILE A 363 -18.42 -19.68 -12.71
C ILE A 363 -17.78 -21.06 -12.48
N ALA A 364 -16.61 -21.27 -13.09
CA ALA A 364 -15.86 -22.51 -12.91
C ALA A 364 -15.57 -22.76 -11.42
N ARG A 365 -15.77 -24.00 -10.96
CA ARG A 365 -15.59 -24.37 -9.55
C ARG A 365 -14.21 -24.06 -8.99
N GLU A 366 -13.20 -24.06 -9.84
CA GLU A 366 -11.80 -23.74 -9.52
C GLU A 366 -11.58 -22.25 -9.24
N LEU A 367 -12.40 -21.38 -9.84
CA LEU A 367 -12.35 -19.95 -9.59
C LEU A 367 -13.12 -19.59 -8.32
N LEU A 368 -14.18 -20.32 -8.00
CA LEU A 368 -15.06 -20.01 -6.88
C LEU A 368 -14.33 -19.77 -5.54
N PRO A 369 -13.23 -20.47 -5.16
CA PRO A 369 -12.56 -20.24 -3.88
C PRO A 369 -11.97 -18.84 -3.81
N LEU A 370 -11.73 -18.21 -4.97
CA LEU A 370 -11.12 -16.90 -5.17
C LEU A 370 -12.01 -15.70 -4.79
N TRP A 371 -13.27 -15.94 -4.41
CA TRP A 371 -14.19 -14.88 -4.01
C TRP A 371 -14.58 -14.97 -2.53
N PRO A 372 -14.50 -13.85 -1.77
CA PRO A 372 -14.65 -13.88 -0.31
C PRO A 372 -16.08 -14.00 0.22
N PHE A 373 -17.11 -13.84 -0.63
CA PHE A 373 -18.53 -13.76 -0.23
C PHE A 373 -19.34 -15.03 -0.53
N ARG A 374 -18.80 -16.18 -0.15
CA ARG A 374 -19.49 -17.48 -0.27
C ARG A 374 -20.51 -17.72 0.83
#